data_AF-A0A4S3B2J0-F1
#
_entry.id   AF-A0A4S3B2J0-F1
#
_cell.length_a   1.000
_cell.length_b   1.000
_cell.length_c   1.000
_cell.angle_alpha   90.00
_cell.angle_beta   90.00
_cell.angle_gamma   90.00
#
_symmetry.space_group_name_H-M   'P 1'
#
loop_
_entity.id
_entity.type
_entity.pdbx_description
1 polymer ?
#
loop_
_entity_poly.entity_id
_entity_poly.type
_entity_poly.pdbx_seq_one_letter_code
_entity_poly.pdbx_strand_id
1 'polypeptide(L)'
;WSVRGSSNSQLHKTVKLKGKYHHLNGSVYYSLYEPNGNWLGYINSGATAPTRSVSSFMGVSRQRMINDLVSHQSDRYYLGTPYRSLSSSGNPTASLYMSPNGAPTQYGPGFNCTGWVAYIVQKAGGNLGRITQYSNNFGGIVNVYNWRDALKVNTNYRTYNSVSSLLASGQTKKGDLVYFEPDYSQPIYDGHIGIYWGNTGRENKIWHSVVYGNSIGQLGSYYGFSKIYVFSID
;
A
#
# COMPACT_ATOMS: atom_id res chain seq x y z
N TRP A 1 14.58 32.77 15.68
CA TRP A 1 13.75 31.78 14.97
C TRP A 1 12.30 32.02 15.35
N SER A 2 11.39 32.21 14.39
CA SER A 2 9.95 32.28 14.68
C SER A 2 9.34 30.88 14.60
N VAL A 3 8.51 30.54 15.58
CA VAL A 3 7.83 29.24 15.64
C VAL A 3 6.71 29.23 14.60
N ARG A 4 6.83 28.36 13.57
CA ARG A 4 5.79 28.17 12.53
C ARG A 4 4.74 27.12 12.88
N GLY A 5 5.01 26.31 13.89
CA GLY A 5 4.15 25.23 14.34
C GLY A 5 4.89 24.26 15.26
N SER A 6 4.15 23.38 15.91
CA SER A 6 4.72 22.31 16.75
C SER A 6 5.03 21.07 15.90
N SER A 7 6.10 20.35 16.24
CA SER A 7 6.41 19.03 15.67
C SER A 7 5.24 18.04 15.82
N ASN A 8 4.40 18.19 16.86
CA ASN A 8 3.20 17.38 17.03
C ASN A 8 2.21 17.52 15.86
N SER A 9 2.11 18.71 15.26
CA SER A 9 1.25 18.92 14.08
C SER A 9 1.76 18.22 12.81
N GLN A 10 3.01 17.79 12.83
CA GLN A 10 3.71 17.10 11.75
C GLN A 10 4.00 15.63 12.08
N LEU A 11 3.57 15.16 13.26
CA LEU A 11 3.75 13.78 13.66
C LEU A 11 3.00 12.85 12.68
N HIS A 12 3.68 11.79 12.26
CA HIS A 12 3.18 10.82 11.26
C HIS A 12 2.91 11.39 9.85
N LYS A 13 3.39 12.60 9.53
CA LYS A 13 3.35 13.13 8.16
C LYS A 13 4.68 12.88 7.46
N THR A 14 4.59 12.34 6.24
CA THR A 14 5.75 12.24 5.35
C THR A 14 5.99 13.59 4.67
N VAL A 15 7.22 14.11 4.80
CA VAL A 15 7.66 15.41 4.26
C VAL A 15 8.93 15.24 3.42
N LYS A 16 9.18 16.16 2.49
CA LYS A 16 10.43 16.24 1.74
C LYS A 16 11.47 17.02 2.53
N LEU A 17 12.70 16.53 2.54
CA LEU A 17 13.87 17.26 3.04
C LEU A 17 14.59 17.88 1.84
N LYS A 18 14.77 19.21 1.81
CA LYS A 18 15.54 19.89 0.75
C LYS A 18 16.84 20.52 1.20
N GLY A 19 17.08 20.57 2.51
CA GLY A 19 18.30 21.16 3.06
C GLY A 19 18.55 20.70 4.48
N LYS A 20 19.81 20.76 4.88
CA LYS A 20 20.27 20.56 6.25
C LYS A 20 21.05 21.80 6.70
N TYR A 21 20.82 22.20 7.94
CA TYR A 21 21.50 23.31 8.57
C TYR A 21 22.21 22.79 9.83
N HIS A 22 23.51 23.03 9.91
CA HIS A 22 24.32 22.72 11.08
C HIS A 22 24.35 23.96 11.98
N HIS A 23 23.70 23.87 13.14
CA HIS A 23 23.69 24.97 14.10
C HIS A 23 24.98 24.94 14.94
N LEU A 24 25.42 26.11 15.41
CA LEU A 24 26.66 26.27 16.19
C LEU A 24 26.66 25.49 17.52
N ASN A 25 25.50 25.05 17.99
CA ASN A 25 25.33 24.23 19.20
C ASN A 25 25.51 22.71 18.93
N GLY A 26 25.95 22.32 17.74
CA GLY A 26 26.11 20.93 17.33
C GLY A 26 24.83 20.25 16.84
N SER A 27 23.66 20.87 16.97
CA SER A 27 22.41 20.31 16.46
C SER A 27 22.29 20.46 14.94
N VAL A 28 21.69 19.45 14.29
CA VAL A 28 21.36 19.49 12.86
C VAL A 28 19.86 19.69 12.70
N TYR A 29 19.49 20.62 11.83
CA TYR A 29 18.10 20.93 11.51
C TYR A 29 17.83 20.65 10.03
N TYR A 30 16.70 20.02 9.71
CA TYR A 30 16.28 19.79 8.34
C TYR A 30 15.23 20.80 7.90
N SER A 31 15.35 21.29 6.65
CA SER A 31 14.35 22.14 6.01
C SER A 31 13.26 21.26 5.38
N LEU A 32 12.06 21.34 5.96
CA LEU A 32 10.90 20.51 5.63
C LEU A 32 10.02 21.15 4.57
N TYR A 33 9.55 20.34 3.64
CA TYR A 33 8.59 20.72 2.61
C TYR A 33 7.46 19.70 2.51
N GLU A 34 6.25 20.17 2.27
CA GLU A 34 5.15 19.30 1.85
C GLU A 34 5.47 18.64 0.50
N PRO A 35 4.82 17.50 0.16
CA PRO A 35 5.00 16.86 -1.15
C PRO A 35 4.73 17.78 -2.35
N ASN A 36 3.78 18.73 -2.22
CA ASN A 36 3.44 19.75 -3.22
C ASN A 36 4.49 20.87 -3.35
N GLY A 37 5.51 20.90 -2.48
CA GLY A 37 6.58 21.88 -2.52
C GLY A 37 6.45 23.06 -1.57
N ASN A 38 5.38 23.14 -0.76
CA ASN A 38 5.24 24.19 0.26
C ASN A 38 6.26 24.03 1.39
N TRP A 39 6.86 25.13 1.84
CA TRP A 39 7.85 25.10 2.92
C TRP A 39 7.18 25.13 4.30
N LEU A 40 7.48 24.12 5.13
CA LEU A 40 6.87 23.94 6.45
C LEU A 40 7.68 24.60 7.58
N GLY A 41 9.00 24.72 7.40
CA GLY A 41 9.91 25.21 8.44
C GLY A 41 11.14 24.33 8.57
N TYR A 42 11.88 24.49 9.66
CA TYR A 42 12.89 23.50 10.04
C TYR A 42 12.46 22.69 11.25
N ILE A 43 12.98 21.47 11.34
CA ILE A 43 12.83 20.60 12.49
C ILE A 43 14.21 20.08 12.92
N ASN A 44 14.39 19.78 14.20
CA ASN A 44 15.58 19.06 14.65
C ASN A 44 15.62 17.69 13.96
N SER A 45 16.77 17.34 13.39
CA SER A 45 16.97 16.07 12.68
C SER A 45 16.66 14.83 13.54
N GLY A 46 16.89 14.89 14.85
CA GLY A 46 16.55 13.82 15.79
C GLY A 46 15.04 13.60 15.98
N ALA A 47 14.20 14.56 15.57
CA ALA A 47 12.75 14.42 15.55
C ALA A 47 12.22 13.91 14.19
N THR A 48 13.09 13.38 13.33
CA THR A 48 12.72 12.81 12.03
C THR A 48 13.22 11.38 11.89
N ALA A 49 12.51 10.59 11.09
CA ALA A 49 12.97 9.27 10.67
C ALA A 49 12.88 9.19 9.14
N PRO A 50 13.85 8.56 8.46
CA PRO A 50 13.74 8.31 7.03
C PRO A 50 12.55 7.39 6.75
N THR A 51 11.77 7.74 5.75
CA THR A 51 10.69 6.89 5.27
C THR A 51 11.25 5.64 4.59
N ARG A 52 10.54 4.52 4.76
CA ARG A 52 10.97 3.21 4.27
C ARG A 52 10.20 2.85 3.01
N SER A 53 10.78 2.01 2.15
CA SER A 53 9.99 1.28 1.14
C SER A 53 9.15 0.19 1.82
N VAL A 54 8.15 -0.36 1.12
CA VAL A 54 7.40 -1.51 1.65
C VAL A 54 8.33 -2.70 1.87
N SER A 55 9.36 -2.93 1.03
CA SER A 55 10.37 -3.96 1.27
C SER A 55 11.12 -3.77 2.59
N SER A 56 11.62 -2.57 2.87
CA SER A 56 12.32 -2.29 4.14
C SER A 56 11.38 -2.32 5.35
N PHE A 57 10.13 -1.87 5.18
CA PHE A 57 9.14 -1.89 6.25
C PHE A 57 8.58 -3.28 6.52
N MET A 58 8.35 -4.13 5.53
CA MET A 58 7.75 -5.44 5.78
C MET A 58 8.78 -6.58 5.77
N GLY A 59 10.01 -6.34 5.31
CA GLY A 59 10.98 -7.41 5.06
C GLY A 59 10.63 -8.23 3.81
N VAL A 60 9.78 -7.71 2.92
CA VAL A 60 9.37 -8.41 1.70
C VAL A 60 10.42 -8.25 0.61
N SER A 61 10.74 -9.32 -0.11
CA SER A 61 11.63 -9.27 -1.27
C SER A 61 10.83 -9.02 -2.56
N ARG A 62 11.02 -7.85 -3.18
CA ARG A 62 10.41 -7.55 -4.47
C ARG A 62 10.76 -8.60 -5.53
N GLN A 63 12.02 -9.03 -5.59
CA GLN A 63 12.46 -10.02 -6.57
C GLN A 63 11.70 -11.34 -6.42
N ARG A 64 11.55 -11.85 -5.18
CA ARG A 64 10.78 -13.07 -4.93
C ARG A 64 9.32 -12.91 -5.31
N MET A 65 8.73 -11.76 -4.96
CA MET A 65 7.35 -11.43 -5.32
C MET A 65 7.14 -11.42 -6.84
N ILE A 66 8.02 -10.73 -7.59
CA ILE A 66 7.91 -10.65 -9.04
C ILE A 66 8.15 -12.01 -9.70
N ASN A 67 9.16 -12.77 -9.25
CA ASN A 67 9.44 -14.10 -9.80
C ASN A 67 8.24 -15.03 -9.65
N ASP A 68 7.64 -15.06 -8.46
CA ASP A 68 6.46 -15.88 -8.16
C ASP A 68 5.22 -15.48 -8.97
N LEU A 69 4.96 -14.17 -9.06
CA LEU A 69 3.84 -13.69 -9.87
C LEU A 69 4.05 -13.97 -11.36
N VAL A 70 5.27 -13.79 -11.88
CA VAL A 70 5.59 -14.10 -13.28
C VAL A 70 5.44 -15.59 -13.57
N SER A 71 5.83 -16.50 -12.66
CA SER A 71 5.65 -17.94 -12.89
C SER A 71 4.18 -18.37 -12.94
N HIS A 72 3.28 -17.58 -12.37
CA HIS A 72 1.84 -17.89 -12.28
C HIS A 72 0.94 -16.94 -13.10
N GLN A 73 1.51 -16.05 -13.93
CA GLN A 73 0.74 -15.07 -14.71
C GLN A 73 -0.06 -15.70 -15.86
N SER A 74 0.15 -16.98 -16.15
CA SER A 74 -0.45 -17.70 -17.27
C SER A 74 -1.00 -19.07 -16.89
N ASP A 75 -1.14 -19.34 -15.59
CA ASP A 75 -1.75 -20.55 -15.07
C ASP A 75 -2.93 -20.23 -14.13
N ARG A 76 -3.50 -21.26 -13.50
CA ARG A 76 -4.62 -21.13 -12.56
C ARG A 76 -4.19 -21.17 -11.10
N TYR A 77 -2.92 -21.01 -10.78
CA TYR A 77 -2.47 -21.02 -9.39
C TYR A 77 -3.12 -19.84 -8.64
N TYR A 78 -3.09 -18.65 -9.23
CA TYR A 78 -3.77 -17.46 -8.71
C TYR A 78 -5.01 -17.08 -9.52
N LEU A 79 -4.89 -17.04 -10.84
CA LEU A 79 -5.95 -16.55 -11.72
C LEU A 79 -7.23 -17.39 -11.56
N GLY A 80 -8.36 -16.70 -11.47
CA GLY A 80 -9.67 -17.30 -11.26
C GLY A 80 -9.94 -17.78 -9.84
N THR A 81 -9.06 -17.51 -8.86
CA THR A 81 -9.39 -17.81 -7.45
C THR A 81 -10.65 -17.03 -7.05
N PRO A 82 -11.71 -17.69 -6.54
CA PRO A 82 -12.97 -17.02 -6.23
C PRO A 82 -12.84 -15.88 -5.21
N TYR A 83 -13.67 -14.86 -5.34
CA TYR A 83 -13.71 -13.78 -4.36
C TYR A 83 -14.43 -14.20 -3.08
N ARG A 84 -13.94 -13.75 -1.93
CA ARG A 84 -14.62 -13.89 -0.64
C ARG A 84 -14.68 -12.56 0.07
N SER A 85 -15.88 -12.00 0.26
CA SER A 85 -16.04 -10.77 1.05
C SER A 85 -15.69 -11.01 2.51
N LEU A 86 -15.02 -10.05 3.14
CA LEU A 86 -14.86 -10.04 4.60
C LEU A 86 -16.25 -9.96 5.25
N SER A 87 -16.55 -10.85 6.19
CA SER A 87 -17.85 -10.86 6.87
C SER A 87 -18.07 -9.57 7.68
N SER A 88 -19.33 -9.23 7.95
CA SER A 88 -19.70 -8.11 8.84
C SER A 88 -19.15 -8.29 10.27
N SER A 89 -18.94 -9.53 10.70
CA SER A 89 -18.25 -9.86 11.96
C SER A 89 -16.75 -9.58 11.93
N GLY A 90 -16.19 -9.17 10.79
CA GLY A 90 -14.78 -8.80 10.65
C GLY A 90 -13.83 -9.96 10.90
N ASN A 91 -14.24 -11.20 10.58
CA ASN A 91 -13.48 -12.41 10.91
C ASN A 91 -12.03 -12.28 10.41
N PRO A 92 -11.03 -12.20 11.30
CA PRO A 92 -9.65 -11.97 10.93
C PRO A 92 -8.90 -13.25 10.52
N THR A 93 -9.61 -14.38 10.40
CA THR A 93 -9.02 -15.69 10.05
C THR A 93 -8.45 -15.65 8.64
N ALA A 94 -7.17 -15.32 8.56
CA ALA A 94 -6.42 -15.09 7.33
C ALA A 94 -6.53 -16.25 6.33
N SER A 95 -6.53 -17.49 6.80
CA SER A 95 -6.61 -18.69 5.97
C SER A 95 -7.93 -18.85 5.19
N LEU A 96 -8.99 -18.11 5.55
CA LEU A 96 -10.21 -18.03 4.74
C LEU A 96 -10.01 -17.21 3.45
N TYR A 97 -9.16 -16.19 3.51
CA TYR A 97 -9.02 -15.17 2.46
C TYR A 97 -7.64 -15.15 1.81
N MET A 98 -6.73 -16.04 2.24
CA MET A 98 -5.37 -16.22 1.71
C MET A 98 -5.22 -17.63 1.15
N SER A 99 -6.13 -18.02 0.26
CA SER A 99 -6.29 -19.41 -0.20
C SER A 99 -6.34 -19.46 -1.74
N PRO A 100 -5.18 -19.55 -2.44
CA PRO A 100 -5.17 -19.63 -3.90
C PRO A 100 -5.79 -20.94 -4.42
N ASN A 101 -6.24 -20.93 -5.68
CA ASN A 101 -6.61 -22.13 -6.42
C ASN A 101 -5.51 -23.21 -6.42
N GLY A 102 -4.25 -22.81 -6.60
CA GLY A 102 -3.13 -23.75 -6.69
C GLY A 102 -2.64 -24.33 -5.36
N ALA A 103 -3.10 -23.78 -4.23
CA ALA A 103 -2.76 -24.26 -2.89
C ALA A 103 -3.85 -23.85 -1.88
N PRO A 104 -5.07 -24.42 -1.99
CA PRO A 104 -6.17 -24.02 -1.14
C PRO A 104 -5.96 -24.49 0.30
N THR A 105 -6.45 -23.70 1.26
CA THR A 105 -6.55 -24.10 2.66
C THR A 105 -7.72 -25.06 2.88
N GLN A 106 -7.92 -25.52 4.12
CA GLN A 106 -9.08 -26.35 4.49
C GLN A 106 -10.44 -25.71 4.18
N TYR A 107 -10.48 -24.39 3.97
CA TYR A 107 -11.70 -23.67 3.61
C TYR A 107 -11.95 -23.61 2.10
N GLY A 108 -11.12 -24.28 1.28
CA GLY A 108 -11.16 -24.19 -0.18
C GLY A 108 -10.60 -22.86 -0.71
N PRO A 109 -10.54 -22.68 -2.04
CA PRO A 109 -9.93 -21.51 -2.66
C PRO A 109 -10.78 -20.25 -2.47
N GLY A 110 -10.13 -19.16 -2.07
CA GLY A 110 -10.73 -17.86 -1.93
C GLY A 110 -9.75 -16.75 -1.58
N PHE A 111 -9.92 -15.62 -2.24
CA PHE A 111 -9.23 -14.37 -1.95
C PHE A 111 -10.25 -13.25 -1.72
N ASN A 112 -9.99 -12.38 -0.74
CA ASN A 112 -10.46 -11.00 -0.82
C ASN A 112 -9.34 -10.12 -1.43
N CYS A 113 -9.59 -8.83 -1.70
CA CYS A 113 -8.58 -7.96 -2.31
C CYS A 113 -7.28 -7.90 -1.50
N THR A 114 -7.38 -7.86 -0.18
CA THR A 114 -6.25 -7.72 0.74
C THR A 114 -5.61 -9.05 1.08
N GLY A 115 -6.37 -10.13 1.21
CA GLY A 115 -5.87 -11.48 1.43
C GLY A 115 -5.05 -11.97 0.24
N TRP A 116 -5.40 -11.57 -0.98
CA TRP A 116 -4.53 -11.73 -2.15
C TRP A 116 -3.15 -11.08 -1.93
N VAL A 117 -3.13 -9.77 -1.61
CA VAL A 117 -1.88 -9.03 -1.38
C VAL A 117 -1.10 -9.60 -0.19
N ALA A 118 -1.77 -9.94 0.90
CA ALA A 118 -1.20 -10.54 2.09
C ALA A 118 -0.51 -11.88 1.78
N TYR A 119 -1.16 -12.75 0.98
CA TYR A 119 -0.59 -14.03 0.56
C TYR A 119 0.70 -13.84 -0.22
N ILE A 120 0.70 -12.93 -1.20
CA ILE A 120 1.87 -12.65 -2.03
C ILE A 120 3.01 -12.05 -1.21
N VAL A 121 2.70 -11.07 -0.36
CA VAL A 121 3.71 -10.46 0.53
C VAL A 121 4.30 -11.48 1.48
N GLN A 122 3.47 -12.36 2.08
CA GLN A 122 3.94 -13.43 2.96
C GLN A 122 4.83 -14.44 2.22
N LYS A 123 4.41 -14.90 1.03
CA LYS A 123 5.18 -15.84 0.21
C LYS A 123 6.55 -15.25 -0.19
N ALA A 124 6.61 -13.93 -0.37
CA ALA A 124 7.84 -13.19 -0.64
C ALA A 124 8.66 -12.83 0.63
N GLY A 125 8.30 -13.35 1.81
CA GLY A 125 9.03 -13.21 3.06
C GLY A 125 8.60 -12.04 3.96
N GLY A 126 7.54 -11.32 3.59
CA GLY A 126 7.04 -10.18 4.34
C GLY A 126 6.43 -10.55 5.70
N ASN A 127 6.80 -9.80 6.73
CA ASN A 127 6.24 -9.88 8.07
C ASN A 127 4.90 -9.13 8.14
N LEU A 128 3.80 -9.88 8.01
CA LEU A 128 2.45 -9.34 8.08
C LEU A 128 2.06 -8.81 9.48
N GLY A 129 2.78 -9.20 10.55
CA GLY A 129 2.55 -8.67 11.90
C GLY A 129 2.76 -7.16 12.01
N ARG A 130 3.50 -6.55 11.08
CA ARG A 130 3.70 -5.10 11.01
C ARG A 130 2.46 -4.32 10.54
N ILE A 131 1.46 -5.00 9.98
CA ILE A 131 0.21 -4.37 9.56
C ILE A 131 -0.71 -4.12 10.76
N THR A 132 -0.91 -5.12 11.62
CA THR A 132 -1.88 -5.01 12.72
C THR A 132 -1.36 -4.24 13.93
N GLN A 133 -0.04 -4.00 14.03
CA GLN A 133 0.55 -3.19 15.09
C GLN A 133 0.07 -1.73 15.11
N TYR A 134 -0.46 -1.22 14.00
CA TYR A 134 -0.85 0.18 13.81
C TYR A 134 -2.33 0.35 13.50
N SER A 135 -3.14 -0.70 13.64
CA SER A 135 -4.50 -0.75 13.10
C SER A 135 -5.52 -1.30 14.09
N ASN A 136 -6.82 -1.18 13.77
CA ASN A 136 -7.92 -1.39 14.73
C ASN A 136 -8.37 -2.85 14.93
N ASN A 137 -7.54 -3.84 14.58
CA ASN A 137 -7.79 -5.29 14.64
C ASN A 137 -8.99 -5.85 13.84
N PHE A 138 -9.94 -5.04 13.32
CA PHE A 138 -11.06 -5.54 12.50
C PHE A 138 -10.54 -6.14 11.19
N GLY A 139 -10.86 -7.41 10.93
CA GLY A 139 -10.39 -8.15 9.76
C GLY A 139 -8.87 -8.39 9.68
N GLY A 140 -8.08 -7.95 10.67
CA GLY A 140 -6.64 -8.18 10.73
C GLY A 140 -5.89 -7.87 9.42
N ILE A 141 -4.98 -8.77 9.03
CA ILE A 141 -4.16 -8.63 7.82
C ILE A 141 -4.92 -8.78 6.50
N VAL A 142 -6.22 -9.11 6.54
CA VAL A 142 -7.08 -9.27 5.34
C VAL A 142 -8.10 -8.13 5.21
N ASN A 143 -7.91 -7.04 5.95
CA ASN A 143 -8.65 -5.79 5.82
C ASN A 143 -7.75 -4.70 5.23
N VAL A 144 -8.20 -4.12 4.11
CA VAL A 144 -7.43 -3.13 3.35
C VAL A 144 -7.09 -1.87 4.15
N TYR A 145 -7.97 -1.46 5.06
CA TYR A 145 -7.77 -0.25 5.86
C TYR A 145 -6.57 -0.39 6.80
N ASN A 146 -6.33 -1.60 7.32
CA ASN A 146 -5.17 -1.88 8.17
C ASN A 146 -3.86 -1.73 7.38
N TRP A 147 -3.84 -2.12 6.10
CA TRP A 147 -2.71 -1.89 5.22
C TRP A 147 -2.52 -0.42 4.89
N ARG A 148 -3.60 0.29 4.53
CA ARG A 148 -3.56 1.74 4.30
C ARG A 148 -2.94 2.48 5.48
N ASP A 149 -3.43 2.22 6.68
CA ASP A 149 -3.03 2.95 7.89
C ASP A 149 -1.59 2.64 8.29
N ALA A 150 -1.20 1.36 8.27
CA ALA A 150 0.17 0.96 8.56
C ALA A 150 1.17 1.52 7.52
N LEU A 151 0.85 1.44 6.23
CA LEU A 151 1.77 1.86 5.16
C LEU A 151 1.87 3.39 5.05
N LYS A 152 0.79 4.16 5.26
CA LYS A 152 0.85 5.63 5.25
C LYS A 152 1.74 6.19 6.36
N VAL A 153 1.78 5.52 7.50
CA VAL A 153 2.62 5.95 8.64
C VAL A 153 4.07 5.54 8.43
N ASN A 154 4.32 4.35 7.88
CA ASN A 154 5.65 3.72 7.93
C ASN A 154 6.40 3.69 6.60
N THR A 155 5.76 4.05 5.49
CA THR A 155 6.36 3.93 4.15
C THR A 155 6.23 5.18 3.30
N ASN A 156 7.10 5.27 2.29
CA ASN A 156 6.96 6.21 1.20
C ASN A 156 5.76 5.85 0.32
N TYR A 157 4.93 6.85 0.04
CA TYR A 157 3.82 6.71 -0.89
C TYR A 157 3.66 7.95 -1.77
N ARG A 158 3.03 7.75 -2.92
CA ARG A 158 2.58 8.80 -3.83
C ARG A 158 1.07 8.78 -3.92
N THR A 159 0.48 9.92 -4.24
CA THR A 159 -0.97 10.04 -4.39
C THR A 159 -1.37 10.60 -5.74
N TYR A 160 -2.46 10.10 -6.29
CA TYR A 160 -3.02 10.56 -7.56
C TYR A 160 -4.53 10.68 -7.44
N ASN A 161 -5.13 11.64 -8.15
CA ASN A 161 -6.59 11.86 -8.12
C ASN A 161 -7.32 11.10 -9.24
N SER A 162 -6.58 10.45 -10.15
CA SER A 162 -7.16 9.68 -11.25
C SER A 162 -6.16 8.64 -11.78
N VAL A 163 -6.66 7.61 -12.47
CA VAL A 163 -5.80 6.65 -13.18
C VAL A 163 -4.95 7.37 -14.23
N SER A 164 -5.53 8.35 -14.94
CA SER A 164 -4.79 9.15 -15.93
C SER A 164 -3.60 9.88 -15.32
N SER A 165 -3.77 10.56 -14.18
CA SER A 165 -2.65 11.25 -13.51
C SER A 165 -1.60 10.29 -12.94
N LEU A 166 -2.02 9.10 -12.48
CA LEU A 166 -1.10 8.03 -12.10
C LEU A 166 -0.24 7.59 -13.29
N LEU A 167 -0.86 7.24 -14.43
CA LEU A 167 -0.15 6.75 -15.61
C LEU A 167 0.71 7.84 -16.27
N ALA A 168 0.24 9.09 -16.29
CA ALA A 168 0.98 10.22 -16.84
C ALA A 168 2.30 10.45 -16.09
N SER A 169 2.34 10.15 -14.78
CA SER A 169 3.54 10.28 -13.97
C SER A 169 4.68 9.34 -14.39
N GLY A 170 4.36 8.21 -15.04
CA GLY A 170 5.35 7.21 -15.49
C GLY A 170 6.16 6.57 -14.36
N GLN A 171 5.69 6.72 -13.12
CA GLN A 171 6.51 6.63 -11.92
C GLN A 171 6.26 5.35 -11.12
N THR A 172 5.12 4.70 -11.33
CA THR A 172 4.72 3.42 -10.73
C THR A 172 5.48 2.26 -11.37
N LYS A 173 5.97 1.32 -10.57
CA LYS A 173 6.75 0.16 -11.05
C LYS A 173 5.97 -1.12 -10.84
N LYS A 174 6.20 -2.12 -11.71
CA LYS A 174 5.65 -3.47 -11.53
C LYS A 174 5.93 -3.95 -10.10
N GLY A 175 4.94 -4.47 -9.39
CA GLY A 175 5.08 -4.91 -8.01
C GLY A 175 4.74 -3.86 -6.95
N ASP A 176 4.61 -2.58 -7.30
CA ASP A 176 4.14 -1.57 -6.33
C ASP A 176 2.72 -1.91 -5.87
N LEU A 177 2.41 -1.62 -4.60
CA LEU A 177 1.05 -1.79 -4.09
C LEU A 177 0.23 -0.55 -4.45
N VAL A 178 -0.94 -0.77 -5.06
CA VAL A 178 -1.86 0.29 -5.46
C VAL A 178 -3.13 0.16 -4.64
N TYR A 179 -3.39 1.16 -3.80
CA TYR A 179 -4.59 1.28 -2.99
C TYR A 179 -5.51 2.38 -3.55
N PHE A 180 -6.79 2.07 -3.67
CA PHE A 180 -7.85 2.98 -4.05
C PHE A 180 -8.64 3.33 -2.79
N GLU A 181 -8.56 4.60 -2.37
CA GLU A 181 -9.33 5.12 -1.26
C GLU A 181 -10.81 5.22 -1.67
N PRO A 182 -11.74 4.73 -0.83
CA PRO A 182 -13.15 4.82 -1.13
C PRO A 182 -13.59 6.25 -1.41
N ASP A 183 -14.58 6.40 -2.28
CA ASP A 183 -15.37 7.62 -2.37
C ASP A 183 -16.46 7.60 -1.30
N TYR A 184 -16.19 8.24 -0.16
CA TYR A 184 -17.10 8.31 0.97
C TYR A 184 -18.38 9.14 0.70
N SER A 185 -18.49 9.78 -0.46
CA SER A 185 -19.75 10.43 -0.87
C SER A 185 -20.78 9.44 -1.42
N GLN A 186 -20.36 8.20 -1.73
CA GLN A 186 -21.24 7.15 -2.23
C GLN A 186 -21.95 6.40 -1.09
N PRO A 187 -23.19 5.91 -1.30
CA PRO A 187 -23.92 5.15 -0.28
C PRO A 187 -23.27 3.79 0.03
N ILE A 188 -22.55 3.23 -0.94
CA ILE A 188 -21.73 2.02 -0.79
C ILE A 188 -20.32 2.40 -1.21
N TYR A 189 -19.39 2.32 -0.27
CA TYR A 189 -17.99 2.63 -0.50
C TYR A 189 -17.13 1.50 0.06
N ASP A 190 -16.09 1.13 -0.68
CA ASP A 190 -15.13 0.12 -0.26
C ASP A 190 -13.73 0.48 -0.75
N GLY A 191 -12.74 0.12 0.07
CA GLY A 191 -11.33 0.32 -0.26
C GLY A 191 -10.87 -0.84 -1.11
N HIS A 192 -10.02 -0.58 -2.11
CA HIS A 192 -9.50 -1.65 -2.96
C HIS A 192 -7.98 -1.62 -3.01
N ILE A 193 -7.36 -2.80 -3.07
CA ILE A 193 -5.90 -2.91 -3.19
C ILE A 193 -5.52 -3.99 -4.21
N GLY A 194 -4.41 -3.77 -4.90
CA GLY A 194 -3.78 -4.76 -5.76
C GLY A 194 -2.32 -4.43 -6.02
N ILE A 195 -1.71 -5.22 -6.90
CA ILE A 195 -0.30 -5.10 -7.28
C ILE A 195 -0.24 -4.51 -8.69
N TYR A 196 0.48 -3.40 -8.87
CA TYR A 196 0.68 -2.82 -10.20
C TYR A 196 1.40 -3.82 -11.10
N TRP A 197 0.86 -4.07 -12.30
CA TRP A 197 1.34 -5.13 -13.18
C TRP A 197 1.82 -4.64 -14.56
N GLY A 198 1.86 -3.32 -14.79
CA GLY A 198 2.42 -2.73 -16.01
C GLY A 198 3.92 -2.98 -16.16
N ASN A 199 4.41 -3.24 -17.38
CA ASN A 199 5.86 -3.34 -17.61
C ASN A 199 6.54 -1.97 -17.52
N THR A 200 5.82 -0.92 -17.92
CA THR A 200 6.20 0.48 -17.72
C THR A 200 5.17 1.15 -16.82
N GLY A 201 5.54 2.26 -16.15
CA GLY A 201 4.62 3.03 -15.30
C GLY A 201 3.48 3.76 -16.02
N ARG A 202 3.34 3.55 -17.34
CA ARG A 202 2.31 4.13 -18.20
C ARG A 202 1.24 3.12 -18.62
N GLU A 203 1.40 1.85 -18.26
CA GLU A 203 0.44 0.80 -18.61
C GLU A 203 -0.70 0.73 -17.58
N ASN A 204 -1.94 0.68 -18.07
CA ASN A 204 -3.12 0.52 -17.24
C ASN A 204 -3.34 -0.95 -16.85
N LYS A 205 -2.49 -1.48 -15.96
CA LYS A 205 -2.53 -2.88 -15.54
C LYS A 205 -2.34 -3.06 -14.04
N ILE A 206 -3.23 -3.84 -13.43
CA ILE A 206 -3.18 -4.27 -12.03
C ILE A 206 -3.50 -5.76 -11.94
N TRP A 207 -2.87 -6.45 -11.00
CA TRP A 207 -3.27 -7.79 -10.58
C TRP A 207 -3.93 -7.72 -9.21
N HIS A 208 -5.20 -8.07 -9.16
CA HIS A 208 -6.02 -7.93 -7.96
C HIS A 208 -7.05 -9.05 -7.81
N SER A 209 -7.71 -9.12 -6.65
CA SER A 209 -8.89 -9.95 -6.45
C SER A 209 -10.10 -9.05 -6.28
N VAL A 210 -11.09 -9.22 -7.15
CA VAL A 210 -12.37 -8.49 -7.17
C VAL A 210 -13.51 -9.50 -7.19
N VAL A 211 -14.77 -9.07 -7.10
CA VAL A 211 -15.97 -9.94 -7.04
C VAL A 211 -16.04 -11.02 -8.14
N TYR A 212 -15.41 -10.78 -9.29
CA TYR A 212 -15.33 -11.74 -10.41
C TYR A 212 -14.17 -12.76 -10.29
N GLY A 213 -13.44 -12.74 -9.18
CA GLY A 213 -12.25 -13.55 -8.91
C GLY A 213 -10.93 -12.81 -9.10
N ASN A 214 -9.84 -13.50 -8.78
CA ASN A 214 -8.49 -12.99 -8.98
C ASN A 214 -8.14 -12.91 -10.48
N SER A 215 -7.69 -11.74 -10.92
CA SER A 215 -7.43 -11.46 -12.33
C SER A 215 -6.42 -10.35 -12.54
N ILE A 216 -5.89 -10.28 -13.76
CA ILE A 216 -5.10 -9.15 -14.27
C ILE A 216 -6.04 -8.29 -15.11
N GLY A 217 -6.21 -7.03 -14.73
CA GLY A 217 -7.17 -6.11 -15.35
C GLY A 217 -6.68 -4.67 -15.36
N GLN A 218 -7.60 -3.74 -15.57
CA GLN A 218 -7.33 -2.30 -15.54
C GLN A 218 -7.34 -1.76 -14.12
N LEU A 219 -6.58 -0.69 -13.88
CA LEU A 219 -6.59 0.06 -12.62
C LEU A 219 -7.99 0.64 -12.37
N GLY A 220 -8.50 0.43 -11.17
CA GLY A 220 -9.78 0.98 -10.71
C GLY A 220 -10.30 0.26 -9.48
N SER A 221 -11.40 0.80 -8.95
CA SER A 221 -12.21 0.19 -7.88
C SER A 221 -13.64 0.08 -8.36
N TYR A 222 -14.34 -0.99 -7.97
CA TYR A 222 -15.71 -1.27 -8.43
C TYR A 222 -16.70 -0.19 -7.97
N TYR A 223 -16.56 0.31 -6.73
CA TYR A 223 -17.43 1.33 -6.14
C TYR A 223 -16.90 2.76 -6.33
N GLY A 224 -15.99 2.96 -7.29
CA GLY A 224 -15.28 4.24 -7.45
C GLY A 224 -14.22 4.47 -6.36
N PHE A 225 -13.51 5.59 -6.48
CA PHE A 225 -12.46 5.98 -5.54
C PHE A 225 -12.26 7.49 -5.53
N SER A 226 -11.85 8.04 -4.38
CA SER A 226 -11.55 9.47 -4.22
C SER A 226 -10.07 9.80 -4.46
N LYS A 227 -9.19 8.84 -4.21
CA LYS A 227 -7.74 9.00 -4.33
C LYS A 227 -7.05 7.65 -4.54
N ILE A 228 -5.95 7.65 -5.26
CA ILE A 228 -5.07 6.49 -5.42
C ILE A 228 -3.81 6.72 -4.60
N TYR A 229 -3.40 5.73 -3.82
CA TYR A 229 -2.12 5.67 -3.13
C TYR A 229 -1.26 4.59 -3.78
N VAL A 230 -0.02 4.95 -4.11
CA VAL A 230 0.98 4.00 -4.61
C VAL A 230 2.07 3.87 -3.55
N PHE A 231 2.15 2.70 -2.93
CA PHE A 231 3.20 2.36 -1.97
C PHE A 231 4.33 1.67 -2.72
N SER A 232 5.51 2.32 -2.75
CA SER A 232 6.67 1.81 -3.47
C SER A 232 7.18 0.56 -2.77
N ILE A 233 7.29 -0.54 -3.50
CA ILE A 233 7.89 -1.75 -2.94
C ILE A 233 9.41 -1.58 -2.70
N ASP A 234 10.07 -0.71 -3.48
CA ASP A 234 11.50 -0.38 -3.43
C ASP A 234 11.78 1.05 -2.95
#